data_AF-F7V5B6-F1
#
_entry.id   AF-F7V5B6-F1
#
_cell.length_a   1.000
_cell.length_b   1.000
_cell.length_c   1.000
_cell.angle_alpha   90.00
_cell.angle_beta   90.00
_cell.angle_gamma   90.00
#
_symmetry.space_group_name_H-M   'P 1'
#
loop_
_entity.id
_entity.type
_entity.pdbx_description
1 polymer ?
#
loop_
_entity_poly.entity_id
_entity_poly.type
_entity_poly.pdbx_seq_one_letter_code
_entity_poly.pdbx_strand_id
1 'polypeptide(L)'
;MDNTMIAPFATLSYLSFRSMQKKAGCMLITFVIYLAMAAAAWLAVRDVILCLTVNAAALFWITYFHIDEYQPANYFPAGMALIFFQIAPAHTASALLTRAEALGVSFLIIGLFVLIPLLIRPQPDRLRGMTAYGLALSGQLVRAAESGDTALLEQVRGELRTVSHKISKAIYTANRGQVLPRGRVNWYCQFPAFFQCTDYFLRPDALAGPDASASLQRARTLREKASRIFQDTKPEPNYKKLTFRYNRPDLRNFRFRFALRTLIVITPCLLFSYVSGLENVYWLVISVFFMMIPFSEGTRDRVRQRVTGSIFGILICFFLFSVFGDLYSRILIMTVANFFIYSASGYTSMVAYITCSAMAVQTVHSSVTVVLLERLVYTLIGAAIALLANRYIFPIRTRLQMLYILDILGRIRKHLASLPDTAEDADPEHTAYLFLAFGFRRLHRGPISPSCLRHQRDQLIIKSYLLIQRLYALQASIPDGRELPNLQEQIDHHMDELSACLSRM
;
A
#
# COMPACT_ATOMS: atom_id res chain seq x y z
N MET A 1 22.49 -3.48 23.72
CA MET A 1 22.22 -3.95 22.35
C MET A 1 20.73 -3.86 21.99
N ASP A 2 19.84 -3.62 22.95
CA ASP A 2 18.40 -3.87 22.82
C ASP A 2 17.67 -2.95 21.81
N ASN A 3 18.24 -1.78 21.53
CA ASN A 3 17.66 -0.80 20.59
C ASN A 3 18.29 -0.86 19.18
N THR A 4 19.25 -1.77 18.92
CA THR A 4 19.83 -1.94 17.57
C THR A 4 18.80 -2.40 16.54
N MET A 5 17.72 -3.05 17.01
CA MET A 5 16.57 -3.49 16.21
C MET A 5 15.76 -2.32 15.63
N ILE A 6 16.02 -1.07 16.03
CA ILE A 6 15.39 0.12 15.44
C ILE A 6 15.96 0.43 14.04
N ALA A 7 17.25 0.14 13.81
CA ALA A 7 17.95 0.56 12.60
C ALA A 7 17.32 0.05 11.29
N PRO A 8 16.89 -1.23 11.17
CA PRO A 8 16.22 -1.71 9.96
C PRO A 8 14.95 -0.94 9.61
N PHE A 9 14.15 -0.57 10.61
CA PHE A 9 12.89 0.17 10.41
C PHE A 9 13.10 1.63 10.08
N ALA A 10 14.10 2.24 10.73
CA ALA A 10 14.55 3.59 10.42
C ALA A 10 14.99 3.68 8.95
N THR A 11 15.80 2.73 8.49
CA THR A 11 16.26 2.67 7.08
C THR A 11 15.10 2.45 6.10
N LEU A 12 14.19 1.52 6.39
CA LEU A 12 12.99 1.30 5.55
C LEU A 12 12.11 2.57 5.50
N SER A 13 11.98 3.28 6.61
CA SER A 13 11.24 4.54 6.69
C SER A 13 11.89 5.61 5.83
N TYR A 14 13.22 5.77 5.89
CA TYR A 14 13.97 6.68 5.02
C TYR A 14 13.74 6.40 3.53
N LEU A 15 13.90 5.13 3.10
CA LEU A 15 13.69 4.72 1.71
C LEU A 15 12.27 5.04 1.23
N SER A 16 11.28 4.88 2.11
CA SER A 16 9.88 5.23 1.86
C SER A 16 9.72 6.75 1.68
N PHE A 17 10.23 7.56 2.61
CA PHE A 17 10.03 9.02 2.63
C PHE A 17 10.74 9.76 1.49
N ARG A 18 11.90 9.26 1.05
CA ARG A 18 12.66 9.80 -0.11
C ARG A 18 11.76 10.03 -1.33
N SER A 19 10.81 9.13 -1.56
CA SER A 19 9.97 9.11 -2.76
C SER A 19 8.68 9.93 -2.67
N MET A 20 8.31 10.42 -1.48
CA MET A 20 7.01 11.04 -1.21
C MET A 20 6.97 12.55 -1.43
N GLN A 21 5.77 13.08 -1.74
CA GLN A 21 5.52 14.53 -1.88
C GLN A 21 5.46 15.26 -0.53
N LYS A 22 4.70 14.75 0.44
CA LYS A 22 4.58 15.33 1.80
C LYS A 22 5.44 14.56 2.81
N LYS A 23 6.76 14.81 2.78
CA LYS A 23 7.75 14.02 3.53
C LYS A 23 7.60 14.15 5.05
N ALA A 24 7.50 15.38 5.58
CA ALA A 24 7.45 15.64 7.03
C ALA A 24 6.21 15.06 7.73
N GLY A 25 5.01 15.24 7.16
CA GLY A 25 3.79 14.72 7.78
C GLY A 25 3.74 13.19 7.79
N CYS A 26 4.28 12.52 6.77
CA CYS A 26 4.38 11.07 6.75
C CYS A 26 5.40 10.55 7.76
N MET A 27 6.54 11.24 7.94
CA MET A 27 7.51 10.94 9.00
C MET A 27 6.88 11.02 10.38
N LEU A 28 6.18 12.12 10.67
CA LEU A 28 5.54 12.32 11.97
C LEU A 28 4.52 11.23 12.29
N ILE A 29 3.65 10.90 11.33
CA ILE A 29 2.67 9.83 11.51
C ILE A 29 3.37 8.48 11.75
N THR A 30 4.41 8.17 10.98
CA THR A 30 5.17 6.91 11.13
C THR A 30 5.88 6.83 12.48
N PHE A 31 6.46 7.95 12.93
CA PHE A 31 7.09 8.07 14.25
C PHE A 31 6.09 7.78 15.37
N VAL A 32 4.91 8.41 15.34
CA VAL A 32 3.84 8.17 16.33
C VAL A 32 3.38 6.72 16.33
N ILE A 33 3.27 6.09 15.16
CA ILE A 33 2.93 4.66 15.06
C ILE A 33 4.00 3.80 15.75
N TYR A 34 5.29 4.07 15.52
CA TYR A 34 6.36 3.30 16.15
C TYR A 34 6.44 3.53 17.67
N LEU A 35 6.18 4.74 18.16
CA LEU A 35 6.03 4.98 19.60
C LEU A 35 4.86 4.17 20.18
N ALA A 36 3.72 4.14 19.49
CA ALA A 36 2.59 3.31 19.90
C ALA A 36 2.92 1.82 19.90
N MET A 37 3.69 1.32 18.91
CA MET A 37 4.15 -0.07 18.89
C MET A 37 5.14 -0.38 20.01
N ALA A 38 6.03 0.56 20.35
CA ALA A 38 6.96 0.40 21.47
C ALA A 38 6.20 0.31 22.81
N ALA A 39 5.20 1.18 23.01
CA ALA A 39 4.34 1.13 24.19
C ALA A 39 3.49 -0.15 24.25
N ALA A 40 2.91 -0.57 23.12
CA ALA A 40 2.13 -1.80 23.05
C ALA A 40 2.99 -3.04 23.35
N ALA A 41 4.19 -3.12 22.78
CA ALA A 41 5.14 -4.19 23.07
C ALA A 41 5.54 -4.21 24.56
N TRP A 42 5.81 -3.05 25.15
CA TRP A 42 6.14 -2.92 26.57
C TRP A 42 5.00 -3.39 27.49
N LEU A 43 3.74 -3.06 27.16
CA LEU A 43 2.58 -3.56 27.90
C LEU A 43 2.38 -5.07 27.73
N ALA A 44 2.56 -5.58 26.51
CA ALA A 44 2.29 -6.98 26.17
C ALA A 44 3.22 -7.99 26.87
N VAL A 45 4.39 -7.57 27.35
CA VAL A 45 5.38 -8.46 28.01
C VAL A 45 5.22 -8.48 29.54
N ARG A 46 4.26 -7.72 30.10
CA ARG A 46 4.07 -7.63 31.56
C ARG A 46 3.37 -8.85 32.16
N ASP A 47 2.33 -9.33 31.52
CA ASP A 47 1.57 -10.50 31.95
C ASP A 47 0.87 -11.18 30.76
N VAL A 48 0.38 -12.40 31.01
CA VAL A 48 -0.27 -13.25 30.00
C VAL A 48 -1.55 -12.61 29.43
N ILE A 49 -2.33 -11.91 30.26
CA ILE A 49 -3.60 -11.27 29.86
C ILE A 49 -3.31 -10.06 28.97
N LEU A 50 -2.35 -9.22 29.33
CA LEU A 50 -1.88 -8.11 28.52
C LEU A 50 -1.22 -8.62 27.24
N CYS A 51 -0.45 -9.71 27.29
CA CYS A 51 0.12 -10.35 26.11
C CYS A 51 -0.96 -10.70 25.10
N LEU A 52 -2.07 -11.31 25.54
CA LEU A 52 -3.19 -11.66 24.67
C LEU A 52 -3.94 -10.41 24.18
N THR A 53 -4.39 -9.56 25.10
CA THR A 53 -5.31 -8.45 24.80
C THR A 53 -4.64 -7.31 24.03
N VAL A 54 -3.42 -6.91 24.42
CA VAL A 54 -2.69 -5.81 23.76
C VAL A 54 -2.21 -6.23 22.39
N ASN A 55 -1.69 -7.46 22.22
CA ASN A 55 -1.30 -7.93 20.90
C ASN A 55 -2.49 -8.08 19.97
N ALA A 56 -3.63 -8.62 20.44
CA ALA A 56 -4.84 -8.69 19.65
C ALA A 56 -5.30 -7.31 19.19
N ALA A 57 -5.40 -6.33 20.11
CA ALA A 57 -5.78 -4.96 19.79
C ALA A 57 -4.80 -4.28 18.83
N ALA A 58 -3.49 -4.40 19.07
CA ALA A 58 -2.46 -3.81 18.23
C ALA A 58 -2.45 -4.43 16.82
N LEU A 59 -2.48 -5.76 16.69
CA LEU A 59 -2.49 -6.43 15.40
C LEU A 59 -3.75 -6.10 14.59
N PHE A 60 -4.92 -6.07 15.23
CA PHE A 60 -6.15 -5.65 14.57
C PHE A 60 -6.07 -4.18 14.15
N TRP A 61 -5.59 -3.29 15.02
CA TRP A 61 -5.46 -1.87 14.70
C TRP A 61 -4.51 -1.64 13.52
N ILE A 62 -3.32 -2.25 13.56
CA ILE A 62 -2.31 -2.18 12.50
C ILE A 62 -2.92 -2.67 11.18
N THR A 63 -3.50 -3.86 11.16
CA THR A 63 -4.01 -4.44 9.91
C THR A 63 -5.26 -3.72 9.40
N TYR A 64 -6.26 -3.49 10.24
CA TYR A 64 -7.50 -2.85 9.83
C TYR A 64 -7.31 -1.39 9.39
N PHE A 65 -6.50 -0.62 10.12
CA PHE A 65 -6.28 0.80 9.84
C PHE A 65 -5.05 1.08 8.97
N HIS A 66 -4.08 0.19 8.77
CA HIS A 66 -2.97 0.46 7.85
C HIS A 66 -3.11 -0.20 6.48
N ILE A 67 -3.85 -1.30 6.37
CA ILE A 67 -4.15 -1.91 5.07
C ILE A 67 -5.13 -1.03 4.33
N ASP A 68 -4.90 -0.88 3.04
CA ASP A 68 -5.80 -0.24 2.10
C ASP A 68 -5.97 -1.14 0.88
N GLU A 69 -7.09 -1.02 0.16
CA GLU A 69 -7.38 -1.73 -1.09
C GLU A 69 -6.26 -1.57 -2.12
N TYR A 70 -5.60 -0.41 -2.09
CA TYR A 70 -4.59 0.01 -3.05
C TYR A 70 -3.16 -0.35 -2.63
N GLN A 71 -2.90 -0.53 -1.34
CA GLN A 71 -1.57 -0.84 -0.81
C GLN A 71 -1.67 -1.81 0.38
N PRO A 72 -1.89 -3.11 0.10
CA PRO A 72 -2.10 -4.11 1.15
C PRO A 72 -0.87 -4.36 2.02
N ALA A 73 0.34 -3.97 1.59
CA ALA A 73 1.59 -4.18 2.32
C ALA A 73 1.87 -3.14 3.42
N ASN A 74 1.02 -2.14 3.60
CA ASN A 74 1.27 -1.01 4.50
C ASN A 74 1.33 -1.36 5.99
N TYR A 75 0.82 -2.54 6.38
CA TYR A 75 0.87 -3.03 7.76
C TYR A 75 2.24 -3.60 8.15
N PHE A 76 3.04 -4.05 7.18
CA PHE A 76 4.30 -4.75 7.45
C PHE A 76 5.24 -3.96 8.36
N PRO A 77 5.55 -2.67 8.10
CA PRO A 77 6.51 -1.94 8.94
C PRO A 77 6.07 -1.83 10.41
N ALA A 78 4.79 -1.56 10.67
CA ALA A 78 4.27 -1.42 12.03
C ALA A 78 4.19 -2.78 12.73
N GLY A 79 3.75 -3.83 12.04
CA GLY A 79 3.70 -5.18 12.60
C GLY A 79 5.08 -5.75 12.90
N MET A 80 6.08 -5.50 12.04
CA MET A 80 7.46 -5.88 12.35
C MET A 80 8.01 -5.12 13.55
N ALA A 81 7.72 -3.81 13.68
CA ALA A 81 8.14 -3.03 14.84
C ALA A 81 7.56 -3.61 16.14
N LEU A 82 6.26 -3.96 16.15
CA LEU A 82 5.62 -4.61 17.29
C LEU A 82 6.33 -5.91 17.69
N ILE A 83 6.63 -6.77 16.72
CA ILE A 83 7.31 -8.06 16.97
C ILE A 83 8.74 -7.83 17.47
N PHE A 84 9.54 -6.99 16.81
CA PHE A 84 10.95 -6.78 17.19
C PHE A 84 11.10 -6.09 18.55
N PHE A 85 10.18 -5.18 18.91
CA PHE A 85 10.18 -4.58 20.25
C PHE A 85 9.82 -5.57 21.36
N GLN A 86 9.20 -6.71 21.04
CA GLN A 86 8.96 -7.82 21.98
C GLN A 86 10.12 -8.83 21.99
N ILE A 87 10.90 -8.94 20.91
CA ILE A 87 12.13 -9.75 20.87
C ILE A 87 13.20 -9.14 21.79
N ALA A 88 13.32 -7.81 21.78
CA ALA A 88 14.13 -7.07 22.74
C ALA A 88 13.18 -6.29 23.67
N PRO A 89 12.57 -6.92 24.68
CA PRO A 89 11.58 -6.27 25.53
C PRO A 89 12.22 -5.18 26.40
N ALA A 90 11.53 -4.06 26.56
CA ALA A 90 11.84 -3.10 27.60
C ALA A 90 11.05 -3.52 28.86
N HIS A 91 11.72 -3.87 29.96
CA HIS A 91 11.01 -4.30 31.18
C HIS A 91 10.71 -3.13 32.13
N THR A 92 11.52 -2.08 32.11
CA THR A 92 11.36 -0.89 32.98
C THR A 92 10.80 0.29 32.20
N ALA A 93 10.23 1.27 32.92
CA ALA A 93 9.78 2.52 32.30
C ALA A 93 10.95 3.34 31.73
N SER A 94 12.12 3.29 32.37
CA SER A 94 13.35 3.92 31.86
C SER A 94 13.85 3.28 30.56
N ALA A 95 13.71 1.96 30.41
CA ALA A 95 14.02 1.25 29.17
C ALA A 95 13.05 1.64 28.02
N LEU A 96 11.78 1.88 28.34
CA LEU A 96 10.82 2.40 27.37
C LEU A 96 11.17 3.83 26.94
N LEU A 97 11.58 4.68 27.89
CA LEU A 97 11.97 6.06 27.60
C LEU A 97 13.22 6.11 26.71
N THR A 98 14.26 5.34 27.02
CA THR A 98 15.46 5.23 26.17
C THR A 98 15.15 4.69 24.78
N ARG A 99 14.15 3.80 24.63
CA ARG A 99 13.66 3.38 23.32
C ARG A 99 12.96 4.51 22.56
N ALA A 100 12.12 5.29 23.25
CA ALA A 100 11.47 6.46 22.65
C ALA A 100 12.50 7.52 22.21
N GLU A 101 13.53 7.75 23.01
CA GLU A 101 14.67 8.61 22.67
C GLU A 101 15.43 8.11 21.46
N ALA A 102 15.78 6.81 21.41
CA ALA A 102 16.46 6.21 20.28
C ALA A 102 15.64 6.30 18.98
N LEU A 103 14.32 6.12 19.06
CA LEU A 103 13.41 6.38 17.94
C LEU A 103 13.41 7.86 17.54
N GLY A 104 13.39 8.77 18.52
CA GLY A 104 13.45 10.22 18.28
C GLY A 104 14.72 10.63 17.54
N VAL A 105 15.89 10.19 18.01
CA VAL A 105 17.18 10.43 17.36
C VAL A 105 17.21 9.83 15.95
N SER A 106 16.72 8.61 15.78
CA SER A 106 16.67 7.96 14.45
C SER A 106 15.81 8.75 13.46
N PHE A 107 14.62 9.20 13.88
CA PHE A 107 13.74 10.00 13.03
C PHE A 107 14.25 11.42 12.81
N LEU A 108 14.99 11.98 13.76
CA LEU A 108 15.70 13.25 13.58
C LEU A 108 16.76 13.12 12.47
N ILE A 109 17.62 12.09 12.53
CA ILE A 109 18.63 11.82 11.50
C ILE A 109 17.97 11.65 10.12
N ILE A 110 16.91 10.83 10.03
CA ILE A 110 16.15 10.67 8.78
C ILE A 110 15.58 12.01 8.30
N GLY A 111 15.02 12.79 9.22
CA GLY A 111 14.49 14.13 8.96
C GLY A 111 15.54 15.04 8.34
N LEU A 112 16.76 15.07 8.91
CA LEU A 112 17.89 15.83 8.38
C LEU A 112 18.23 15.38 6.95
N PHE A 113 18.42 14.07 6.71
CA PHE A 113 18.77 13.56 5.38
C PHE A 113 17.69 13.76 4.31
N VAL A 114 16.42 13.88 4.70
CA VAL A 114 15.31 14.02 3.74
C VAL A 114 14.87 15.47 3.55
N LEU A 115 14.96 16.32 4.59
CA LEU A 115 14.49 17.70 4.59
C LEU A 115 15.60 18.71 4.27
N ILE A 116 16.86 18.47 4.68
CA ILE A 116 17.96 19.39 4.35
C ILE A 116 18.13 19.55 2.83
N PRO A 117 18.11 18.49 2.01
CA PRO A 117 18.21 18.66 0.56
C PRO A 117 17.07 19.49 -0.04
N LEU A 118 15.89 19.51 0.59
CA LEU A 118 14.74 20.32 0.15
C LEU A 118 14.92 21.81 0.47
N LEU A 119 15.63 22.13 1.55
CA LEU A 119 15.98 23.53 1.89
C LEU A 119 17.04 24.09 0.93
N ILE A 120 17.98 23.24 0.51
CA ILE A 120 19.07 23.64 -0.39
C ILE A 120 18.59 23.73 -1.85
N ARG A 121 17.71 22.82 -2.29
CA ARG A 121 17.15 22.81 -3.64
C ARG A 121 15.62 22.65 -3.57
N PRO A 122 14.85 23.74 -3.58
CA PRO A 122 13.40 23.65 -3.64
C PRO A 122 13.00 22.89 -4.90
N GLN A 123 12.31 21.77 -4.73
CA GLN A 123 11.88 20.96 -5.87
C GLN A 123 10.67 21.62 -6.57
N PRO A 124 10.66 21.71 -7.91
CA PRO A 124 9.50 22.18 -8.64
C PRO A 124 8.29 21.28 -8.36
N ASP A 125 7.08 21.81 -8.55
CA ASP A 125 5.84 21.08 -8.33
C ASP A 125 5.76 19.85 -9.25
N ARG A 126 6.17 18.70 -8.70
CA ARG A 126 6.36 17.46 -9.43
C ARG A 126 5.03 16.96 -10.02
N LEU A 127 3.92 17.22 -9.34
CA LEU A 127 2.59 16.85 -9.81
C LEU A 127 2.20 17.69 -11.02
N ARG A 128 2.42 19.01 -10.96
CA ARG A 128 2.18 19.88 -12.12
C ARG A 128 2.98 19.42 -13.35
N GLY A 129 4.26 19.09 -13.16
CA GLY A 129 5.12 18.57 -14.22
C GLY A 129 4.62 17.23 -14.80
N MET A 130 4.25 16.28 -13.93
CA MET A 130 3.68 14.99 -14.38
C MET A 130 2.35 15.17 -15.12
N THR A 131 1.48 16.07 -14.65
CA THR A 131 0.19 16.33 -15.30
C THR A 131 0.37 17.00 -16.66
N ALA A 132 1.28 17.98 -16.78
CA ALA A 132 1.63 18.59 -18.06
C ALA A 132 2.18 17.55 -19.05
N TYR A 133 3.06 16.68 -18.58
CA TYR A 133 3.59 15.57 -19.39
C TYR A 133 2.49 14.59 -19.82
N GLY A 134 1.57 14.22 -18.92
CA GLY A 134 0.41 13.39 -19.25
C GLY A 134 -0.53 14.03 -20.29
N LEU A 135 -0.73 15.35 -20.24
CA LEU A 135 -1.50 16.09 -21.25
C LEU A 135 -0.79 16.15 -22.62
N ALA A 136 0.54 16.20 -22.62
CA ALA A 136 1.32 16.11 -23.85
C ALA A 136 1.21 14.71 -24.47
N LEU A 137 1.36 13.66 -23.65
CA LEU A 137 1.20 12.26 -24.07
C LEU A 137 -0.20 11.96 -24.58
N SER A 138 -1.26 12.44 -23.91
CA SER A 138 -2.64 12.26 -24.42
C SER A 138 -2.84 12.92 -25.77
N GLY A 139 -2.10 14.00 -26.06
CA GLY A 139 -2.08 14.61 -27.37
C GLY A 139 -1.32 13.83 -28.44
N GLN A 140 -0.18 13.26 -28.09
CA GLN A 140 0.54 12.34 -28.97
C GLN A 140 -0.30 11.09 -29.27
N LEU A 141 -1.05 10.60 -28.27
CA LEU A 141 -1.91 9.43 -28.40
C LEU A 141 -3.02 9.65 -29.44
N VAL A 142 -3.69 10.80 -29.37
CA VAL A 142 -4.71 11.19 -30.36
C VAL A 142 -4.13 11.29 -31.78
N ARG A 143 -2.94 11.90 -31.93
CA ARG A 143 -2.26 12.00 -33.24
C ARG A 143 -1.80 10.65 -33.79
N ALA A 144 -1.33 9.75 -32.92
CA ALA A 144 -0.96 8.39 -33.30
C ALA A 144 -2.19 7.61 -33.79
N ALA A 145 -3.34 7.77 -33.11
CA ALA A 145 -4.60 7.18 -33.54
C ALA A 145 -5.09 7.74 -34.89
N GLU A 146 -4.95 9.05 -35.13
CA GLU A 146 -5.30 9.70 -36.40
C GLU A 146 -4.45 9.25 -37.58
N SER A 147 -3.15 9.04 -37.34
CA SER A 147 -2.20 8.59 -38.36
C SER A 147 -2.21 7.09 -38.59
N GLY A 148 -2.88 6.31 -37.74
CA GLY A 148 -2.89 4.85 -37.79
C GLY A 148 -1.55 4.22 -37.35
N ASP A 149 -0.66 4.97 -36.71
CA ASP A 149 0.63 4.47 -36.23
C ASP A 149 0.45 3.61 -34.96
N THR A 150 0.28 2.31 -35.16
CA THR A 150 0.03 1.35 -34.08
C THR A 150 1.21 1.19 -33.12
N ALA A 151 2.45 1.34 -33.60
CA ALA A 151 3.65 1.21 -32.78
C ALA A 151 3.79 2.40 -31.83
N LEU A 152 3.64 3.62 -32.36
CA LEU A 152 3.63 4.84 -31.55
C LEU A 152 2.44 4.84 -30.58
N LEU A 153 1.27 4.37 -31.03
CA LEU A 153 0.08 4.26 -30.19
C LEU A 153 0.38 3.41 -28.95
N GLU A 154 0.87 2.18 -29.11
CA GLU A 154 1.12 1.28 -27.96
C GLU A 154 2.19 1.82 -27.01
N GLN A 155 3.26 2.40 -27.55
CA GLN A 155 4.30 3.05 -26.75
C GLN A 155 3.72 4.18 -25.88
N VAL A 156 2.99 5.12 -26.50
CA VAL A 156 2.45 6.29 -25.80
C VAL A 156 1.42 5.88 -24.75
N ARG A 157 0.64 4.83 -24.99
CA ARG A 157 -0.29 4.27 -23.99
C ARG A 157 0.42 3.74 -22.76
N GLY A 158 1.48 2.96 -22.95
CA GLY A 158 2.29 2.44 -21.85
C GLY A 158 2.86 3.55 -20.98
N GLU A 159 3.35 4.62 -21.62
CA GLU A 159 3.84 5.80 -20.92
C GLU A 159 2.72 6.58 -20.21
N LEU A 160 1.57 6.78 -20.85
CA LEU A 160 0.42 7.48 -20.28
C LEU A 160 -0.14 6.76 -19.05
N ARG A 161 -0.25 5.42 -19.11
CA ARG A 161 -0.62 4.58 -17.95
C ARG A 161 0.38 4.71 -16.82
N THR A 162 1.67 4.70 -17.14
CA THR A 162 2.76 4.87 -16.16
C THR A 162 2.70 6.22 -15.45
N VAL A 163 2.49 7.31 -16.21
CA VAL A 163 2.38 8.67 -15.67
C VAL A 163 1.11 8.81 -14.82
N SER A 164 -0.03 8.30 -15.29
CA SER A 164 -1.30 8.29 -14.54
C SER A 164 -1.16 7.58 -13.20
N HIS A 165 -0.47 6.43 -13.17
CA HIS A 165 -0.15 5.71 -11.94
C HIS A 165 0.78 6.50 -11.01
N LYS A 166 1.79 7.18 -11.54
CA LYS A 166 2.69 8.04 -10.73
C LYS A 166 1.93 9.21 -10.09
N ILE A 167 1.02 9.86 -10.83
CA ILE A 167 0.17 10.95 -10.32
C ILE A 167 -0.73 10.44 -9.21
N SER A 168 -1.49 9.36 -9.45
CA SER A 168 -2.42 8.82 -8.46
C SER A 168 -1.70 8.36 -7.18
N LYS A 169 -0.52 7.74 -7.30
CA LYS A 169 0.33 7.34 -6.18
C LYS A 169 0.86 8.55 -5.40
N ALA A 170 1.24 9.63 -6.07
CA ALA A 170 1.67 10.87 -5.43
C ALA A 170 0.52 11.53 -4.64
N ILE A 171 -0.70 11.54 -5.19
CA ILE A 171 -1.90 12.06 -4.50
C ILE A 171 -2.26 11.19 -3.30
N TYR A 172 -2.26 9.87 -3.48
CA TYR A 172 -2.54 8.91 -2.42
C TYR A 172 -1.56 9.05 -1.24
N THR A 173 -0.25 9.07 -1.52
CA THR A 173 0.78 9.23 -0.50
C THR A 173 0.71 10.60 0.18
N ALA A 174 0.40 11.67 -0.56
CA ALA A 174 0.22 13.00 0.01
C ALA A 174 -0.95 13.04 1.01
N ASN A 175 -2.10 12.45 0.70
CA ASN A 175 -3.25 12.38 1.61
C ASN A 175 -2.98 11.50 2.83
N ARG A 176 -2.21 10.42 2.67
CA ARG A 176 -1.81 9.57 3.80
C ARG A 176 -0.91 10.32 4.79
N GLY A 177 0.06 11.09 4.28
CA GLY A 177 0.96 11.94 5.07
C GLY A 177 0.35 13.29 5.48
N GLN A 178 -0.92 13.56 5.15
CA GLN A 178 -1.55 14.84 5.39
C GLN A 178 -2.11 14.93 6.82
N VAL A 179 -1.48 15.78 7.63
CA VAL A 179 -1.88 16.12 9.00
C VAL A 179 -2.98 17.21 9.00
N LEU A 180 -2.84 18.23 8.16
CA LEU A 180 -3.81 19.33 8.01
C LEU A 180 -4.93 19.00 7.01
N PRO A 181 -6.19 19.40 7.23
CA PRO A 181 -7.34 18.99 6.40
C PRO A 181 -7.36 19.55 4.97
N ARG A 182 -6.43 20.45 4.62
CA ARG A 182 -6.39 21.20 3.35
C ARG A 182 -5.09 20.95 2.56
N GLY A 183 -5.18 20.80 1.23
CA GLY A 183 -4.01 20.54 0.39
C GLY A 183 -4.24 20.64 -1.12
N ARG A 184 -3.45 21.51 -1.78
CA ARG A 184 -3.44 21.78 -3.24
C ARG A 184 -3.31 20.53 -4.12
N VAL A 185 -2.68 19.48 -3.60
CA VAL A 185 -2.40 18.21 -4.31
C VAL A 185 -3.65 17.53 -4.87
N ASN A 186 -4.79 17.68 -4.20
CA ASN A 186 -6.00 16.94 -4.56
C ASN A 186 -6.67 17.47 -5.83
N TRP A 187 -6.36 18.70 -6.27
CA TRP A 187 -6.82 19.22 -7.55
C TRP A 187 -6.38 18.36 -8.75
N TYR A 188 -5.21 17.72 -8.64
CA TYR A 188 -4.67 16.88 -9.71
C TYR A 188 -5.38 15.52 -9.87
N CYS A 189 -6.34 15.17 -9.00
CA CYS A 189 -6.91 13.82 -8.93
C CYS A 189 -7.82 13.44 -10.10
N GLN A 190 -8.36 14.43 -10.81
CA GLN A 190 -9.20 14.24 -11.99
C GLN A 190 -8.39 13.84 -13.25
N PHE A 191 -7.13 14.28 -13.37
CA PHE A 191 -6.34 14.07 -14.59
C PHE A 191 -6.04 12.59 -14.89
N PRO A 192 -5.71 11.72 -13.91
CA PRO A 192 -5.60 10.28 -14.17
C PRO A 192 -6.87 9.67 -14.79
N ALA A 193 -8.06 10.14 -14.41
CA ALA A 193 -9.31 9.67 -14.98
C ALA A 193 -9.51 10.19 -16.42
N PHE A 194 -9.19 11.47 -16.69
CA PHE A 194 -9.16 11.99 -18.06
C PHE A 194 -8.23 11.18 -18.96
N PHE A 195 -7.02 10.87 -18.50
CA PHE A 195 -6.05 10.07 -19.23
C PHE A 195 -6.55 8.64 -19.44
N GLN A 196 -7.17 8.04 -18.43
CA GLN A 196 -7.75 6.70 -18.52
C GLN A 196 -8.92 6.64 -19.52
N CYS A 197 -9.84 7.61 -19.52
CA CYS A 197 -10.92 7.69 -20.49
C CYS A 197 -10.39 7.96 -21.91
N THR A 198 -9.35 8.77 -22.05
CA THR A 198 -8.70 9.00 -23.36
C THR A 198 -8.06 7.71 -23.89
N ASP A 199 -7.33 6.97 -23.05
CA ASP A 199 -6.76 5.65 -23.41
C ASP A 199 -7.86 4.63 -23.76
N TYR A 200 -8.98 4.64 -23.04
CA TYR A 200 -10.12 3.76 -23.28
C TYR A 200 -10.73 3.97 -24.67
N PHE A 201 -11.03 5.21 -25.07
CA PHE A 201 -11.60 5.49 -26.39
C PHE A 201 -10.62 5.23 -27.55
N LEU A 202 -9.31 5.18 -27.27
CA LEU A 202 -8.27 4.92 -28.26
C LEU A 202 -7.72 3.49 -28.16
N ARG A 203 -8.47 2.55 -27.58
CA ARG A 203 -8.14 1.11 -27.61
C ARG A 203 -8.14 0.52 -29.02
N PRO A 204 -7.29 -0.47 -29.34
CA PRO A 204 -7.16 -0.97 -30.70
C PRO A 204 -8.50 -1.48 -31.23
N ASP A 205 -9.25 -2.18 -30.38
CA ASP A 205 -10.59 -2.69 -30.70
C ASP A 205 -11.61 -1.58 -31.01
N ALA A 206 -11.52 -0.43 -30.34
CA ALA A 206 -12.40 0.71 -30.58
C ALA A 206 -12.04 1.44 -31.88
N LEU A 207 -10.74 1.51 -32.21
CA LEU A 207 -10.25 2.12 -33.45
C LEU A 207 -10.47 1.23 -34.68
N ALA A 208 -10.58 -0.09 -34.50
CA ALA A 208 -10.92 -1.04 -35.55
C ALA A 208 -12.43 -1.21 -35.76
N GLY A 209 -13.26 -0.72 -34.82
CA GLY A 209 -14.72 -0.87 -34.85
C GLY A 209 -15.43 0.16 -35.73
N PRO A 210 -16.75 -0.03 -35.98
CA PRO A 210 -17.55 0.88 -36.80
C PRO A 210 -17.65 2.31 -36.21
N ASP A 211 -17.49 2.45 -34.89
CA ASP A 211 -17.58 3.71 -34.16
C ASP A 211 -16.21 4.39 -33.93
N ALA A 212 -15.20 4.05 -34.72
CA ALA A 212 -13.83 4.57 -34.57
C ALA A 212 -13.77 6.11 -34.62
N SER A 213 -14.50 6.72 -35.56
CA SER A 213 -14.56 8.18 -35.72
C SER A 213 -15.19 8.86 -34.50
N ALA A 214 -16.27 8.29 -33.96
CA ALA A 214 -16.93 8.77 -32.76
C ALA A 214 -16.03 8.63 -31.52
N SER A 215 -15.32 7.52 -31.39
CA SER A 215 -14.39 7.27 -30.30
C SER A 215 -13.21 8.25 -30.32
N LEU A 216 -12.64 8.49 -31.49
CA LEU A 216 -11.58 9.49 -31.68
C LEU A 216 -12.07 10.90 -31.31
N GLN A 217 -13.29 11.27 -31.74
CA GLN A 217 -13.87 12.57 -31.42
C GLN A 217 -14.09 12.74 -29.91
N ARG A 218 -14.61 11.71 -29.22
CA ARG A 218 -14.77 11.72 -27.75
C ARG A 218 -13.42 11.91 -27.04
N ALA A 219 -12.37 11.21 -27.50
CA ALA A 219 -11.02 11.34 -26.96
C ALA A 219 -10.47 12.77 -27.12
N ARG A 220 -10.67 13.39 -28.30
CA ARG A 220 -10.29 14.79 -28.56
C ARG A 220 -10.99 15.76 -27.61
N THR A 221 -12.31 15.65 -27.49
CA THR A 221 -13.10 16.55 -26.64
C THR A 221 -12.68 16.45 -25.17
N LEU A 222 -12.47 15.24 -24.64
CA LEU A 222 -12.01 15.04 -23.27
C LEU A 222 -10.62 15.64 -23.03
N ARG A 223 -9.70 15.46 -23.98
CA ARG A 223 -8.35 16.03 -23.91
C ARG A 223 -8.40 17.56 -23.87
N GLU A 224 -9.10 18.17 -24.82
CA GLU A 224 -9.22 19.64 -24.90
C GLU A 224 -9.76 20.22 -23.60
N LYS A 225 -10.77 19.55 -23.04
CA LYS A 225 -11.36 19.92 -21.76
C LYS A 225 -10.36 19.82 -20.61
N ALA A 226 -9.64 18.70 -20.49
CA ALA A 226 -8.59 18.54 -19.49
C ALA A 226 -7.48 19.60 -19.63
N SER A 227 -7.13 19.97 -20.88
CA SER A 227 -6.15 21.01 -21.16
C SER A 227 -6.63 22.40 -20.71
N ARG A 228 -7.88 22.76 -21.00
CA ARG A 228 -8.50 24.02 -20.55
C ARG A 228 -8.51 24.11 -19.03
N ILE A 229 -8.98 23.05 -18.35
CA ILE A 229 -8.95 22.98 -16.88
C ILE A 229 -7.53 23.23 -16.35
N PHE A 230 -6.52 22.62 -16.95
CA PHE A 230 -5.13 22.75 -16.50
C PHE A 230 -4.52 24.14 -16.72
N GLN A 231 -4.92 24.83 -17.79
CA GLN A 231 -4.40 26.15 -18.15
C GLN A 231 -5.15 27.28 -17.43
N ASP A 232 -6.48 27.18 -17.38
CA ASP A 232 -7.37 28.27 -16.94
C ASP A 232 -7.56 28.30 -15.43
N THR A 233 -7.45 27.15 -14.74
CA THR A 233 -7.63 27.09 -13.28
C THR A 233 -6.33 26.84 -12.54
N LYS A 234 -6.10 27.63 -11.48
CA LYS A 234 -4.97 27.45 -10.57
C LYS A 234 -5.40 26.65 -9.32
N PRO A 235 -4.56 25.74 -8.81
CA PRO A 235 -4.88 24.96 -7.63
C PRO A 235 -4.88 25.82 -6.36
N GLU A 236 -6.06 26.02 -5.78
CA GLU A 236 -6.25 26.73 -4.52
C GLU A 236 -5.84 25.87 -3.30
N PRO A 237 -5.47 26.46 -2.15
CA PRO A 237 -5.14 25.70 -0.95
C PRO A 237 -6.36 25.10 -0.22
N ASN A 238 -7.59 25.38 -0.65
CA ASN A 238 -8.83 24.99 0.05
C ASN A 238 -9.27 23.53 -0.18
N TYR A 239 -8.60 22.78 -1.06
CA TYR A 239 -8.95 21.38 -1.36
C TYR A 239 -8.91 20.51 -0.11
N LYS A 240 -10.03 19.87 0.21
CA LYS A 240 -10.17 19.00 1.38
C LYS A 240 -9.43 17.67 1.16
N LYS A 241 -8.92 17.08 2.25
CA LYS A 241 -8.27 15.76 2.29
C LYS A 241 -9.19 14.67 1.71
N LEU A 242 -8.67 13.87 0.78
CA LEU A 242 -9.38 12.73 0.18
C LEU A 242 -9.33 11.52 1.12
N THR A 243 -10.40 10.73 1.12
CA THR A 243 -10.60 9.59 2.03
C THR A 243 -10.78 8.34 1.19
N PHE A 244 -9.70 7.59 1.03
CA PHE A 244 -9.65 6.38 0.19
C PHE A 244 -10.30 5.15 0.83
N ARG A 245 -10.64 5.22 2.12
CA ARG A 245 -11.16 4.09 2.90
C ARG A 245 -12.68 4.09 2.93
N TYR A 246 -13.27 2.91 2.76
CA TYR A 246 -14.66 2.67 3.14
C TYR A 246 -14.73 2.45 4.66
N ASN A 247 -15.53 3.27 5.36
CA ASN A 247 -15.50 3.34 6.82
C ASN A 247 -16.45 2.35 7.53
N ARG A 248 -17.27 1.59 6.81
CA ARG A 248 -18.17 0.62 7.45
C ARG A 248 -17.45 -0.71 7.64
N PRO A 249 -17.37 -1.25 8.87
CA PRO A 249 -16.87 -2.59 9.10
C PRO A 249 -17.85 -3.56 8.45
N ASP A 250 -17.36 -4.27 7.43
CA ASP A 250 -18.14 -5.24 6.67
C ASP A 250 -17.34 -6.54 6.59
N LEU A 251 -17.95 -7.66 6.93
CA LEU A 251 -17.33 -8.97 6.77
C LEU A 251 -17.06 -9.30 5.29
N ARG A 252 -17.66 -8.60 4.32
CA ARG A 252 -17.28 -8.72 2.90
C ARG A 252 -15.96 -8.01 2.59
N ASN A 253 -15.56 -7.04 3.40
CA ASN A 253 -14.33 -6.29 3.19
C ASN A 253 -13.10 -7.15 3.55
N PHE A 254 -12.21 -7.36 2.58
CA PHE A 254 -11.00 -8.15 2.79
C PHE A 254 -10.11 -7.60 3.92
N ARG A 255 -10.14 -6.28 4.17
CA ARG A 255 -9.35 -5.63 5.23
C ARG A 255 -9.77 -6.13 6.61
N PHE A 256 -11.08 -6.22 6.85
CA PHE A 256 -11.64 -6.70 8.11
C PHE A 256 -11.36 -8.20 8.29
N ARG A 257 -11.60 -9.01 7.25
CA ARG A 257 -11.27 -10.44 7.25
C ARG A 257 -9.80 -10.71 7.56
N PHE A 258 -8.91 -9.99 6.89
CA PHE A 258 -7.48 -10.16 7.08
C PHE A 258 -7.03 -9.66 8.46
N ALA A 259 -7.64 -8.59 8.97
CA ALA A 259 -7.33 -8.09 10.31
C ALA A 259 -7.72 -9.12 11.39
N LEU A 260 -8.91 -9.71 11.29
CA LEU A 260 -9.34 -10.79 12.16
C LEU A 260 -8.42 -12.02 12.03
N ARG A 261 -8.08 -12.42 10.81
CA ARG A 261 -7.16 -13.54 10.58
C ARG A 261 -5.79 -13.29 11.22
N THR A 262 -5.24 -12.09 11.04
CA THR A 262 -3.92 -11.74 11.61
C THR A 262 -3.96 -11.75 13.13
N LEU A 263 -5.02 -11.20 13.72
CA LEU A 263 -5.27 -11.26 15.16
C LEU A 263 -5.34 -12.71 15.65
N ILE A 264 -6.17 -13.55 15.04
CA ILE A 264 -6.41 -14.93 15.51
C ILE A 264 -5.16 -15.81 15.37
N VAL A 265 -4.30 -15.54 14.38
CA VAL A 265 -3.15 -16.40 14.09
C VAL A 265 -1.86 -15.91 14.77
N ILE A 266 -1.57 -14.61 14.74
CA ILE A 266 -0.31 -14.10 15.32
C ILE A 266 -0.38 -13.99 16.84
N THR A 267 -1.53 -13.63 17.41
CA THR A 267 -1.65 -13.44 18.87
C THR A 267 -1.29 -14.72 19.64
N PRO A 268 -1.80 -15.92 19.28
CA PRO A 268 -1.37 -17.15 19.95
C PRO A 268 0.11 -17.49 19.74
N CYS A 269 0.69 -17.14 18.58
CA CYS A 269 2.12 -17.33 18.34
C CYS A 269 2.97 -16.43 19.25
N LEU A 270 2.56 -15.18 19.45
CA LEU A 270 3.19 -14.24 20.38
C LEU A 270 3.02 -14.70 21.84
N LEU A 271 1.83 -15.18 22.20
CA LEU A 271 1.57 -15.73 23.52
C LEU A 271 2.45 -16.96 23.81
N PHE A 272 2.54 -17.88 22.85
CA PHE A 272 3.42 -19.03 22.94
C PHE A 272 4.89 -18.61 23.07
N SER A 273 5.32 -17.61 22.30
CA SER A 273 6.66 -17.03 22.41
C SER A 273 6.95 -16.46 23.80
N TYR A 274 5.96 -15.80 24.41
CA TYR A 274 6.08 -15.22 25.74
C TYR A 274 6.15 -16.29 26.84
N VAL A 275 5.27 -17.30 26.78
CA VAL A 275 5.16 -18.34 27.83
C VAL A 275 6.30 -19.37 27.74
N SER A 276 6.74 -19.71 26.54
CA SER A 276 7.75 -20.77 26.35
C SER A 276 9.17 -20.35 26.77
N GLY A 277 9.49 -19.05 26.71
CA GLY A 277 10.81 -18.53 27.08
C GLY A 277 11.99 -19.07 26.24
N LEU A 278 11.70 -19.78 25.14
CA LEU A 278 12.71 -20.41 24.29
C LEU A 278 13.48 -19.34 23.50
N GLU A 279 14.81 -19.42 23.51
CA GLU A 279 15.71 -18.38 22.99
C GLU A 279 15.42 -17.97 21.55
N ASN A 280 14.96 -18.90 20.70
CA ASN A 280 14.81 -18.69 19.25
C ASN A 280 13.36 -18.77 18.74
N VAL A 281 12.37 -18.84 19.63
CA VAL A 281 10.96 -19.05 19.25
C VAL A 281 10.36 -17.86 18.48
N TYR A 282 10.94 -16.67 18.59
CA TYR A 282 10.52 -15.49 17.83
C TYR A 282 10.62 -15.71 16.31
N TRP A 283 11.49 -16.64 15.85
CA TRP A 283 11.57 -17.01 14.44
C TRP A 283 10.28 -17.60 13.90
N LEU A 284 9.49 -18.28 14.75
CA LEU A 284 8.17 -18.76 14.40
C LEU A 284 7.24 -17.58 14.11
N VAL A 285 7.14 -16.63 15.05
CA VAL A 285 6.26 -15.45 14.94
C VAL A 285 6.61 -14.64 13.69
N ILE A 286 7.89 -14.37 13.48
CA ILE A 286 8.41 -13.67 12.29
C ILE A 286 8.00 -14.43 11.02
N SER A 287 8.19 -15.75 10.98
CA SER A 287 7.89 -16.56 9.81
C SER A 287 6.40 -16.55 9.48
N VAL A 288 5.53 -16.76 10.47
CA VAL A 288 4.07 -16.70 10.28
C VAL A 288 3.65 -15.31 9.79
N PHE A 289 4.16 -14.24 10.40
CA PHE A 289 3.84 -12.86 10.01
C PHE A 289 4.24 -12.53 8.57
N PHE A 290 5.45 -12.94 8.14
CA PHE A 290 5.92 -12.66 6.78
C PHE A 290 5.25 -13.53 5.71
N MET A 291 4.83 -14.74 6.05
CA MET A 291 4.15 -15.64 5.11
C MET A 291 2.68 -15.25 4.92
N MET A 292 2.01 -14.73 5.94
CA MET A 292 0.61 -14.33 5.83
C MET A 292 0.45 -13.04 5.01
N ILE A 293 -0.15 -13.18 3.83
CA ILE A 293 -0.54 -12.08 2.95
C ILE A 293 -2.06 -12.07 2.78
N PRO A 294 -2.73 -10.90 2.63
CA PRO A 294 -4.19 -10.83 2.52
C PRO A 294 -4.85 -11.80 1.54
N PHE A 295 -4.24 -12.05 0.39
CA PHE A 295 -4.79 -12.90 -0.67
C PHE A 295 -4.33 -14.35 -0.55
N SER A 296 -5.25 -15.28 -0.83
CA SER A 296 -5.03 -16.70 -0.61
C SER A 296 -3.98 -17.31 -1.54
N GLU A 297 -3.98 -16.85 -2.79
CA GLU A 297 -3.05 -17.24 -3.84
C GLU A 297 -1.63 -16.76 -3.46
N GLY A 298 -1.50 -15.47 -3.12
CA GLY A 298 -0.23 -14.88 -2.73
C GLY A 298 0.38 -15.45 -1.44
N THR A 299 -0.43 -15.97 -0.51
CA THR A 299 0.08 -16.64 0.70
C THR A 299 0.81 -17.93 0.34
N ARG A 300 0.32 -18.72 -0.61
CA ARG A 300 0.98 -19.97 -1.04
C ARG A 300 2.34 -19.68 -1.67
N ASP A 301 2.40 -18.67 -2.53
CA ASP A 301 3.65 -18.25 -3.17
C ASP A 301 4.64 -17.72 -2.13
N ARG A 302 4.18 -16.92 -1.16
CA ARG A 302 5.04 -16.45 -0.07
C ARG A 302 5.58 -17.56 0.79
N VAL A 303 4.76 -18.55 1.15
CA VAL A 303 5.20 -19.73 1.91
C VAL A 303 6.28 -20.46 1.11
N ARG A 304 6.04 -20.75 -0.17
CA ARG A 304 7.01 -21.42 -1.04
C ARG A 304 8.33 -20.64 -1.11
N GLN A 305 8.28 -19.34 -1.40
CA GLN A 305 9.47 -18.49 -1.50
C GLN A 305 10.22 -18.37 -0.17
N ARG A 306 9.50 -18.31 0.97
CA ARG A 306 10.10 -18.21 2.30
C ARG A 306 10.78 -19.51 2.71
N VAL A 307 10.13 -20.66 2.48
CA VAL A 307 10.71 -21.99 2.79
C VAL A 307 11.94 -22.25 1.91
N THR A 308 11.82 -22.08 0.59
CA THR A 308 12.94 -22.28 -0.35
C THR A 308 14.11 -21.33 -0.07
N GLY A 309 13.83 -20.06 0.21
CA GLY A 309 14.85 -19.07 0.54
C GLY A 309 15.54 -19.36 1.88
N SER A 310 14.79 -19.79 2.91
CA SER A 310 15.37 -20.20 4.19
C SER A 310 16.27 -21.43 4.03
N ILE A 311 15.83 -22.45 3.28
CA ILE A 311 16.64 -23.65 3.04
C ILE A 311 17.95 -23.28 2.32
N PHE A 312 17.87 -22.48 1.25
CA PHE A 312 19.06 -22.03 0.52
C PHE A 312 20.00 -21.20 1.40
N GLY A 313 19.45 -20.29 2.21
CA GLY A 313 20.22 -19.51 3.18
C GLY A 313 20.91 -20.38 4.23
N ILE A 314 20.22 -21.40 4.77
CA ILE A 314 20.77 -22.35 5.74
C ILE A 314 21.92 -23.15 5.13
N LEU A 315 21.77 -23.64 3.89
CA LEU A 315 22.83 -24.37 3.19
C LEU A 315 24.07 -23.50 2.96
N ILE A 316 23.88 -22.24 2.56
CA ILE A 316 24.98 -21.26 2.43
C ILE A 316 25.64 -21.01 3.79
N CYS A 317 24.86 -20.79 4.84
CA CYS A 317 25.40 -20.57 6.19
C CYS A 317 26.22 -21.76 6.67
N PHE A 318 25.72 -22.97 6.47
CA PHE A 318 26.41 -24.19 6.87
C PHE A 318 27.78 -24.28 6.21
N PHE A 319 27.87 -24.03 4.89
CA PHE A 319 29.13 -24.01 4.18
C PHE A 319 30.05 -22.86 4.64
N LEU A 320 29.55 -21.63 4.70
CA LEU A 320 30.34 -20.47 5.06
C LEU A 320 30.87 -20.55 6.51
N PHE A 321 30.05 -20.97 7.47
CA PHE A 321 30.46 -21.05 8.88
C PHE A 321 31.35 -22.26 9.16
N SER A 322 31.31 -23.30 8.32
CA SER A 322 32.27 -24.41 8.38
C SER A 322 33.67 -23.99 7.94
N VAL A 323 33.79 -23.05 7.00
CA VAL A 323 35.07 -22.55 6.50
C VAL A 323 35.57 -21.35 7.32
N PHE A 324 34.65 -20.48 7.75
CA PHE A 324 34.92 -19.20 8.39
C PHE A 324 34.33 -19.16 9.80
N GLY A 325 35.08 -19.71 10.77
CA GLY A 325 34.63 -19.82 12.16
C GLY A 325 34.74 -18.52 12.98
N ASP A 326 35.64 -17.61 12.59
CA ASP A 326 36.03 -16.44 13.38
C ASP A 326 34.97 -15.32 13.44
N LEU A 327 34.97 -14.57 14.54
CA LEU A 327 34.07 -13.43 14.76
C LEU A 327 34.17 -12.39 13.64
N TYR A 328 35.40 -12.03 13.24
CA TYR A 328 35.63 -11.05 12.19
C TYR A 328 35.07 -11.52 10.84
N SER A 329 35.23 -12.80 10.50
CA SER A 329 34.65 -13.35 9.28
C SER A 329 33.13 -13.38 9.32
N ARG A 330 32.51 -13.61 10.48
CA ARG A 330 31.04 -13.54 10.63
C ARG A 330 30.51 -12.12 10.48
N ILE A 331 31.20 -11.12 11.02
CA ILE A 331 30.85 -9.70 10.82
C ILE A 331 30.95 -9.33 9.33
N LEU A 332 31.99 -9.81 8.64
CA LEU A 332 32.15 -9.61 7.20
C LEU A 332 31.01 -10.26 6.40
N ILE A 333 30.70 -11.52 6.69
CA ILE A 333 29.57 -12.25 6.07
C ILE A 333 28.26 -11.51 6.30
N MET A 334 27.99 -11.04 7.53
CA MET A 334 26.81 -10.25 7.86
C MET A 334 26.73 -8.98 7.01
N THR A 335 27.84 -8.26 6.86
CA THR A 335 27.91 -6.99 6.12
C THR A 335 27.65 -7.21 4.63
N VAL A 336 28.30 -8.22 4.04
CA VAL A 336 28.10 -8.61 2.63
C VAL A 336 26.66 -9.09 2.39
N ALA A 337 26.13 -9.92 3.28
CA ALA A 337 24.75 -10.38 3.19
C ALA A 337 23.76 -9.20 3.25
N ASN A 338 23.97 -8.24 4.15
CA ASN A 338 23.14 -7.03 4.23
C ASN A 338 23.17 -6.21 2.93
N PHE A 339 24.32 -6.09 2.27
CA PHE A 339 24.40 -5.45 0.96
C PHE A 339 23.57 -6.18 -0.10
N PHE A 340 23.63 -7.52 -0.12
CA PHE A 340 22.85 -8.33 -1.06
C PHE A 340 21.35 -8.33 -0.76
N ILE A 341 20.91 -8.11 0.48
CA ILE A 341 19.48 -7.93 0.81
C ILE A 341 18.89 -6.77 -0.01
N TYR A 342 19.59 -5.65 -0.11
CA TYR A 342 19.13 -4.47 -0.84
C TYR A 342 19.26 -4.61 -2.37
N SER A 343 20.15 -5.48 -2.83
CA SER A 343 20.37 -5.74 -4.26
C SER A 343 19.53 -6.90 -4.81
N ALA A 344 18.82 -7.62 -3.93
CA ALA A 344 18.03 -8.79 -4.32
C ALA A 344 16.84 -8.41 -5.21
N SER A 345 16.78 -9.01 -6.40
CA SER A 345 15.65 -8.87 -7.33
C SER A 345 14.43 -9.70 -6.92
N GLY A 346 14.64 -10.84 -6.26
CA GLY A 346 13.60 -11.77 -5.82
C GLY A 346 13.43 -11.85 -4.30
N TYR A 347 12.22 -12.18 -3.85
CA TYR A 347 11.96 -12.42 -2.42
C TYR A 347 12.69 -13.66 -1.89
N THR A 348 12.79 -14.74 -2.67
CA THR A 348 13.53 -15.95 -2.27
C THR A 348 15.01 -15.64 -1.97
N SER A 349 15.68 -14.92 -2.87
CA SER A 349 17.07 -14.48 -2.67
C SER A 349 17.20 -13.53 -1.49
N MET A 350 16.27 -12.59 -1.33
CA MET A 350 16.24 -11.69 -0.17
C MET A 350 16.14 -12.46 1.16
N VAL A 351 15.28 -13.48 1.23
CA VAL A 351 15.14 -14.34 2.41
C VAL A 351 16.41 -15.13 2.68
N ALA A 352 17.10 -15.63 1.65
CA ALA A 352 18.37 -16.32 1.83
C ALA A 352 19.42 -15.40 2.46
N TYR A 353 19.59 -14.18 1.93
CA TYR A 353 20.54 -13.20 2.48
C TYR A 353 20.17 -12.73 3.89
N ILE A 354 18.87 -12.51 4.19
CA ILE A 354 18.40 -12.21 5.55
C ILE A 354 18.75 -13.35 6.51
N THR A 355 18.58 -14.59 6.09
CA THR A 355 18.95 -15.76 6.89
C THR A 355 20.45 -15.75 7.16
N CYS A 356 21.30 -15.55 6.14
CA CYS A 356 22.75 -15.45 6.33
C CYS A 356 23.16 -14.33 7.29
N SER A 357 22.60 -13.14 7.12
CA SER A 357 22.89 -11.98 7.98
C SER A 357 22.50 -12.24 9.44
N ALA A 358 21.29 -12.77 9.67
CA ALA A 358 20.81 -13.02 11.03
C ALA A 358 21.57 -14.16 11.73
N MET A 359 21.86 -15.24 11.00
CA MET A 359 22.56 -16.39 11.58
C MET A 359 24.02 -16.07 11.89
N ALA A 360 24.67 -15.18 11.13
CA ALA A 360 26.05 -14.76 11.40
C ALA A 360 26.21 -14.10 12.78
N VAL A 361 25.18 -13.39 13.27
CA VAL A 361 25.18 -12.78 14.61
C VAL A 361 24.85 -13.80 15.71
N GLN A 362 23.85 -14.66 15.49
CA GLN A 362 23.33 -15.55 16.54
C GLN A 362 24.25 -16.74 16.84
N THR A 363 24.92 -17.24 15.82
CA THR A 363 25.80 -18.40 15.95
C THR A 363 27.12 -18.08 16.67
N VAL A 364 27.40 -16.81 17.01
CA VAL A 364 28.61 -16.41 17.75
C VAL A 364 28.62 -17.01 19.15
N HIS A 365 27.45 -17.11 19.78
CA HIS A 365 27.31 -17.57 21.17
C HIS A 365 26.72 -18.98 21.31
N SER A 366 26.16 -19.52 20.22
CA SER A 366 25.42 -20.78 20.22
C SER A 366 25.95 -21.72 19.14
N SER A 367 25.78 -23.03 19.33
CA SER A 367 26.21 -24.01 18.33
C SER A 367 25.52 -23.77 16.98
N VAL A 368 26.33 -23.68 15.91
CA VAL A 368 25.87 -23.37 14.56
C VAL A 368 24.75 -24.33 14.12
N THR A 369 24.95 -25.62 14.34
CA THR A 369 24.02 -26.67 13.93
C THR A 369 22.64 -26.54 14.59
N VAL A 370 22.59 -26.27 15.90
CA VAL A 370 21.32 -26.14 16.62
C VAL A 370 20.53 -24.94 16.12
N VAL A 371 21.17 -23.77 15.99
CA VAL A 371 20.48 -22.55 15.54
C VAL A 371 19.94 -22.69 14.11
N LEU A 372 20.71 -23.32 13.22
CA LEU A 372 20.26 -23.59 11.85
C LEU A 372 19.08 -24.57 11.81
N LEU A 373 19.09 -25.61 12.65
CA LEU A 373 18.00 -26.57 12.75
C LEU A 373 16.73 -25.93 13.33
N GLU A 374 16.85 -25.16 14.40
CA GLU A 374 15.74 -24.42 14.99
C GLU A 374 15.11 -23.47 13.97
N ARG A 375 15.94 -22.77 13.19
CA ARG A 375 15.46 -21.90 12.11
C ARG A 375 14.67 -22.66 11.06
N LEU A 376 15.12 -23.86 10.66
CA LEU A 376 14.40 -24.71 9.73
C LEU A 376 13.04 -25.14 10.32
N VAL A 377 13.04 -25.67 11.54
CA VAL A 377 11.85 -26.17 12.24
C VAL A 377 10.82 -25.06 12.40
N TYR A 378 11.18 -23.89 12.94
CA TYR A 378 10.25 -22.78 13.13
C TYR A 378 9.72 -22.22 11.81
N THR A 379 10.54 -22.23 10.74
CA THR A 379 10.06 -21.82 9.41
C THR A 379 9.02 -22.80 8.87
N LEU A 380 9.24 -24.12 9.04
CA LEU A 380 8.31 -25.15 8.57
C LEU A 380 7.00 -25.16 9.38
N ILE A 381 7.08 -25.03 10.71
CA ILE A 381 5.89 -24.88 11.56
C ILE A 381 5.14 -23.60 11.16
N GLY A 382 5.85 -22.49 10.96
CA GLY A 382 5.25 -21.24 10.52
C GLY A 382 4.55 -21.35 9.16
N ALA A 383 5.13 -22.12 8.23
CA ALA A 383 4.53 -22.45 6.94
C ALA A 383 3.24 -23.26 7.11
N ALA A 384 3.24 -24.28 7.96
CA ALA A 384 2.05 -25.08 8.24
C ALA A 384 0.92 -24.21 8.83
N ILE A 385 1.22 -23.39 9.84
CA ILE A 385 0.26 -22.45 10.45
C ILE A 385 -0.30 -21.49 9.40
N ALA A 386 0.57 -20.87 8.59
CA ALA A 386 0.14 -19.92 7.56
C ALA A 386 -0.75 -20.56 6.50
N LEU A 387 -0.46 -21.79 6.07
CA LEU A 387 -1.27 -22.53 5.10
C LEU A 387 -2.63 -22.94 5.67
N LEU A 388 -2.66 -23.45 6.91
CA LEU A 388 -3.90 -23.80 7.61
C LEU A 388 -4.78 -22.57 7.84
N ALA A 389 -4.21 -21.48 8.35
CA ALA A 389 -4.90 -20.22 8.54
C ALA A 389 -5.48 -19.70 7.22
N ASN A 390 -4.71 -19.78 6.12
CA ASN A 390 -5.17 -19.35 4.81
C ASN A 390 -6.32 -20.20 4.27
N ARG A 391 -6.41 -21.47 4.65
CA ARG A 391 -7.47 -22.40 4.21
C ARG A 391 -8.76 -22.25 5.02
N TYR A 392 -8.64 -22.06 6.34
CA TYR A 392 -9.77 -22.18 7.28
C TYR A 392 -10.21 -20.84 7.90
N ILE A 393 -9.33 -19.87 8.09
CA ILE A 393 -9.63 -18.62 8.80
C ILE A 393 -9.87 -17.50 7.78
N PHE A 394 -11.13 -17.11 7.58
CA PHE A 394 -11.55 -16.03 6.69
C PHE A 394 -10.85 -16.01 5.31
N PRO A 395 -11.01 -17.06 4.48
CA PRO A 395 -10.35 -17.11 3.18
C PRO A 395 -10.80 -15.95 2.28
N ILE A 396 -9.81 -15.23 1.73
CA ILE A 396 -10.01 -14.13 0.77
C ILE A 396 -9.58 -14.63 -0.60
N ARG A 397 -10.57 -14.95 -1.44
CA ARG A 397 -10.37 -15.38 -2.82
C ARG A 397 -10.36 -14.18 -3.76
N THR A 398 -9.45 -14.17 -4.71
CA THR A 398 -9.28 -13.04 -5.64
C THR A 398 -10.55 -12.76 -6.46
N ARG A 399 -11.24 -13.81 -6.94
CA ARG A 399 -12.50 -13.68 -7.72
C ARG A 399 -13.63 -12.97 -6.97
N LEU A 400 -13.84 -13.30 -5.70
CA LEU A 400 -14.87 -12.66 -4.87
C LEU A 400 -14.53 -11.20 -4.60
N GLN A 401 -13.24 -10.89 -4.46
CA GLN A 401 -12.78 -9.51 -4.28
C GLN A 401 -13.04 -8.66 -5.55
N MET A 402 -12.85 -9.22 -6.74
CA MET A 402 -13.17 -8.52 -7.99
C MET A 402 -14.66 -8.19 -8.09
N LEU A 403 -15.55 -9.15 -7.80
CA LEU A 403 -17.00 -8.90 -7.76
C LEU A 403 -17.38 -7.83 -6.73
N TYR A 404 -16.73 -7.82 -5.58
CA TYR A 404 -16.94 -6.78 -4.58
C TYR A 404 -16.50 -5.39 -5.06
N ILE A 405 -15.37 -5.29 -5.77
CA ILE A 405 -14.92 -4.03 -6.37
C ILE A 405 -15.89 -3.56 -7.45
N LEU A 406 -16.41 -4.46 -8.28
CA LEU A 406 -17.43 -4.14 -9.30
C LEU A 406 -18.72 -3.60 -8.66
N ASP A 407 -19.16 -4.19 -7.55
CA ASP A 407 -20.30 -3.67 -6.76
C ASP A 407 -20.01 -2.25 -6.21
N ILE A 408 -18.78 -1.99 -5.75
CA ILE A 408 -18.37 -0.63 -5.35
C ILE A 408 -18.40 0.33 -6.54
N LEU A 409 -17.88 -0.08 -7.70
CA LEU A 409 -17.91 0.75 -8.93
C LEU A 409 -19.35 1.05 -9.35
N GLY A 410 -20.25 0.07 -9.26
CA GLY A 410 -21.68 0.26 -9.50
C GLY A 410 -22.33 1.28 -8.55
N ARG A 411 -21.95 1.30 -7.27
CA ARG A 411 -22.37 2.35 -6.33
C ARG A 411 -21.79 3.72 -6.67
N ILE A 412 -20.51 3.78 -7.04
CA ILE A 412 -19.85 5.04 -7.45
C ILE A 412 -20.54 5.63 -8.66
N ARG A 413 -20.89 4.81 -9.65
CA ARG A 413 -21.65 5.18 -10.85
C ARG A 413 -22.98 5.85 -10.53
N LYS A 414 -23.84 5.15 -9.78
CA LYS A 414 -25.13 5.68 -9.32
C LYS A 414 -24.96 7.03 -8.60
N HIS A 415 -23.92 7.13 -7.76
CA HIS A 415 -23.66 8.34 -7.00
C HIS A 415 -23.16 9.49 -7.88
N LEU A 416 -22.26 9.23 -8.84
CA LEU A 416 -21.83 10.23 -9.83
C LEU A 416 -23.00 10.73 -10.68
N ALA A 417 -23.91 9.84 -11.08
CA ALA A 417 -25.10 10.19 -11.86
C ALA A 417 -26.11 11.04 -11.07
N SER A 418 -26.20 10.86 -9.75
CA SER A 418 -27.10 11.63 -8.87
C SER A 418 -26.55 12.97 -8.41
N LEU A 419 -25.27 13.28 -8.68
CA LEU A 419 -24.70 14.57 -8.28
C LEU A 419 -25.20 15.68 -9.21
N PRO A 420 -25.58 16.85 -8.66
CA PRO A 420 -25.92 18.01 -9.47
C PRO A 420 -24.69 18.53 -10.23
N ASP A 421 -24.93 19.15 -11.39
CA ASP A 421 -23.87 19.70 -12.23
C ASP A 421 -23.25 20.93 -11.56
N THR A 422 -24.08 21.85 -11.06
CA THR A 422 -23.66 23.02 -10.28
C THR A 422 -24.17 22.97 -8.83
N ALA A 423 -23.59 23.80 -7.97
CA ALA A 423 -24.06 23.95 -6.59
C ALA A 423 -25.42 24.68 -6.51
N GLU A 424 -25.78 25.43 -7.56
CA GLU A 424 -27.03 26.19 -7.65
C GLU A 424 -28.20 25.25 -7.98
N ASP A 425 -27.96 24.20 -8.75
CA ASP A 425 -28.94 23.16 -9.11
C ASP A 425 -29.20 22.15 -7.97
N ALA A 426 -28.46 22.26 -6.86
CA ALA A 426 -28.46 21.25 -5.82
C ALA A 426 -29.64 21.44 -4.85
N ASP A 427 -30.59 20.49 -4.84
CA ASP A 427 -31.54 20.37 -3.73
C ASP A 427 -30.75 20.07 -2.43
N PRO A 428 -30.76 20.98 -1.43
CA PRO A 428 -29.99 20.83 -0.21
C PRO A 428 -30.36 19.55 0.57
N GLU A 429 -31.64 19.17 0.61
CA GLU A 429 -32.10 18.02 1.38
C GLU A 429 -31.76 16.71 0.67
N HIS A 430 -32.08 16.62 -0.63
CA HIS A 430 -31.77 15.44 -1.43
C HIS A 430 -30.26 15.18 -1.49
N THR A 431 -29.46 16.22 -1.70
CA THR A 431 -28.00 16.07 -1.79
C THR A 431 -27.35 15.79 -0.44
N ALA A 432 -27.87 16.36 0.66
CA ALA A 432 -27.43 16.00 2.02
C ALA A 432 -27.78 14.54 2.36
N TYR A 433 -28.98 14.08 1.97
CA TYR A 433 -29.37 12.68 2.09
C TYR A 433 -28.43 11.75 1.31
N LEU A 434 -28.13 12.09 0.05
CA LEU A 434 -27.16 11.34 -0.76
C LEU A 434 -25.80 11.28 -0.05
N PHE A 435 -25.30 12.40 0.48
CA PHE A 435 -24.02 12.42 1.19
C PHE A 435 -24.05 11.50 2.43
N LEU A 436 -25.14 11.52 3.21
CA LEU A 436 -25.30 10.64 4.38
C LEU A 436 -25.45 9.16 4.01
N ALA A 437 -26.30 8.85 3.03
CA ALA A 437 -26.59 7.49 2.57
C ALA A 437 -25.31 6.78 2.11
N PHE A 438 -24.42 7.51 1.42
CA PHE A 438 -23.14 7.00 0.92
C PHE A 438 -21.97 7.14 1.93
N GLY A 439 -22.25 7.46 3.20
CA GLY A 439 -21.29 7.36 4.30
C GLY A 439 -20.39 8.58 4.51
N PHE A 440 -20.74 9.73 3.94
CA PHE A 440 -20.03 10.99 4.17
C PHE A 440 -20.59 11.68 5.43
N ARG A 441 -19.93 11.42 6.57
CA ARG A 441 -20.47 11.66 7.91
C ARG A 441 -20.38 13.10 8.44
N ARG A 442 -20.38 14.12 7.59
CA ARG A 442 -20.58 15.50 8.09
C ARG A 442 -22.03 15.88 7.83
N LEU A 443 -22.83 15.97 8.90
CA LEU A 443 -24.08 16.72 8.89
C LEU A 443 -23.77 18.13 8.40
N HIS A 444 -23.98 18.39 7.12
CA HIS A 444 -23.99 19.76 6.61
C HIS A 444 -25.39 20.30 6.89
N ARG A 445 -25.52 21.18 7.90
CA ARG A 445 -26.75 21.93 8.19
C ARG A 445 -26.78 23.28 7.46
N GLY A 446 -26.31 23.36 6.21
CA GLY A 446 -26.22 24.62 5.47
C GLY A 446 -26.09 24.43 3.96
N PRO A 447 -26.15 25.53 3.17
CA PRO A 447 -26.13 25.49 1.72
C PRO A 447 -24.88 24.79 1.17
N ILE A 448 -25.06 24.05 0.09
CA ILE A 448 -24.01 23.22 -0.50
C ILE A 448 -23.03 24.11 -1.24
N SER A 449 -21.89 24.38 -0.61
CA SER A 449 -20.85 25.17 -1.28
C SER A 449 -20.31 24.44 -2.53
N PRO A 450 -19.92 25.17 -3.59
CA PRO A 450 -19.24 24.60 -4.76
C PRO A 450 -18.01 23.78 -4.39
N SER A 451 -17.28 24.18 -3.33
CA SER A 451 -16.13 23.43 -2.81
C SER A 451 -16.48 22.04 -2.27
N CYS A 452 -17.69 21.87 -1.72
CA CYS A 452 -18.16 20.60 -1.17
C CYS A 452 -18.56 19.64 -2.28
N LEU A 453 -19.32 20.13 -3.26
CA LEU A 453 -19.69 19.35 -4.44
C LEU A 453 -18.45 18.90 -5.23
N ARG A 454 -17.50 19.82 -5.46
CA ARG A 454 -16.21 19.50 -6.10
C ARG A 454 -15.45 18.41 -5.34
N HIS A 455 -15.30 18.57 -4.02
CA HIS A 455 -14.61 17.56 -3.20
C HIS A 455 -15.25 16.18 -3.32
N GLN A 456 -16.58 16.13 -3.38
CA GLN A 456 -17.30 14.87 -3.51
C GLN A 456 -17.06 14.22 -4.88
N ARG A 457 -17.08 15.01 -5.94
CA ARG A 457 -16.77 14.56 -7.30
C ARG A 457 -15.34 14.03 -7.38
N ASP A 458 -14.37 14.78 -6.87
CA ASP A 458 -12.95 14.41 -6.79
C ASP A 458 -12.74 13.07 -6.05
N GLN A 459 -13.43 12.87 -4.92
CA GLN A 459 -13.37 11.62 -4.14
C GLN A 459 -13.82 10.40 -4.95
N LEU A 460 -14.84 10.55 -5.77
CA LEU A 460 -15.42 9.46 -6.54
C LEU A 460 -14.56 9.13 -7.76
N ILE A 461 -14.11 10.16 -8.47
CA ILE A 461 -13.27 10.02 -9.67
C ILE A 461 -11.94 9.34 -9.34
N ILE A 462 -11.27 9.76 -8.26
CA ILE A 462 -10.00 9.11 -7.91
C ILE A 462 -10.20 7.67 -7.43
N LYS A 463 -11.32 7.40 -6.73
CA LYS A 463 -11.66 6.04 -6.27
C LYS A 463 -11.97 5.13 -7.44
N SER A 464 -12.77 5.57 -8.42
CA SER A 464 -13.05 4.77 -9.61
C SER A 464 -11.76 4.41 -10.34
N TYR A 465 -10.89 5.40 -10.60
CA TYR A 465 -9.59 5.16 -11.23
C TYR A 465 -8.79 4.09 -10.46
N LEU A 466 -8.61 4.27 -9.14
CA LEU A 466 -7.80 3.36 -8.34
C LEU A 466 -8.40 1.94 -8.24
N LEU A 467 -9.73 1.82 -8.20
CA LEU A 467 -10.43 0.54 -8.17
C LEU A 467 -10.31 -0.21 -9.50
N ILE A 468 -10.39 0.48 -10.63
CA ILE A 468 -10.16 -0.11 -11.96
C ILE A 468 -8.72 -0.61 -12.08
N GLN A 469 -7.74 0.19 -11.66
CA GLN A 469 -6.34 -0.25 -11.62
C GLN A 469 -6.16 -1.50 -10.73
N ARG A 470 -6.91 -1.56 -9.62
CA ARG A 470 -6.92 -2.74 -8.75
C ARG A 470 -7.55 -3.95 -9.43
N LEU A 471 -8.64 -3.79 -10.18
CA LEU A 471 -9.26 -4.87 -10.94
C LEU A 471 -8.29 -5.46 -11.96
N TYR A 472 -7.64 -4.62 -12.77
CA TYR A 472 -6.63 -5.09 -13.74
C TYR A 472 -5.49 -5.85 -13.05
N ALA A 473 -4.98 -5.33 -11.93
CA ALA A 473 -3.93 -6.02 -11.17
C ALA A 473 -4.39 -7.36 -10.57
N LEU A 474 -5.66 -7.49 -10.19
CA LEU A 474 -6.22 -8.76 -9.71
C LEU A 474 -6.45 -9.74 -10.86
N GLN A 475 -6.97 -9.28 -11.99
CA GLN A 475 -7.16 -10.13 -13.19
C GLN A 475 -5.84 -10.70 -13.67
N ALA A 476 -4.79 -9.87 -13.79
CA ALA A 476 -3.45 -10.30 -14.18
C ALA A 476 -2.78 -11.26 -13.18
N SER A 477 -3.31 -11.38 -11.95
CA SER A 477 -2.79 -12.33 -10.94
C SER A 477 -3.45 -13.71 -11.00
N ILE A 478 -4.52 -13.87 -11.78
CA ILE A 478 -5.24 -15.14 -11.94
C ILE A 478 -4.65 -15.89 -13.14
N PRO A 479 -4.43 -17.22 -13.06
CA PRO A 479 -3.99 -18.01 -14.20
C PRO A 479 -4.99 -17.96 -15.37
N ASP A 480 -4.48 -18.02 -16.59
CA ASP A 480 -5.26 -17.97 -17.83
C ASP A 480 -6.41 -19.01 -17.82
N GLY A 481 -7.58 -18.61 -18.33
CA GLY A 481 -8.78 -19.44 -18.37
C GLY A 481 -9.64 -19.43 -17.09
N ARG A 482 -9.27 -18.67 -16.05
CA ARG A 482 -10.10 -18.45 -14.84
C ARG A 482 -10.60 -17.02 -14.69
N GLU A 483 -10.62 -16.28 -15.79
CA GLU A 483 -11.08 -14.89 -15.82
C GLU A 483 -12.54 -14.76 -15.42
N LEU A 484 -12.91 -13.56 -14.95
CA LEU A 484 -14.27 -13.29 -14.56
C LEU A 484 -15.11 -13.01 -15.82
N PRO A 485 -16.20 -13.77 -16.06
CA PRO A 485 -17.06 -13.51 -17.22
C PRO A 485 -17.63 -12.08 -17.14
N ASN A 486 -17.74 -11.43 -18.30
CA ASN A 486 -18.29 -10.07 -18.48
C ASN A 486 -17.54 -8.96 -17.71
N LEU A 487 -16.31 -9.21 -17.24
CA LEU A 487 -15.51 -8.19 -16.55
C LEU A 487 -15.26 -6.98 -17.45
N GLN A 488 -14.86 -7.21 -18.69
CA GLN A 488 -14.58 -6.13 -19.64
C GLN A 488 -15.83 -5.30 -19.94
N GLU A 489 -16.98 -5.95 -20.15
CA GLU A 489 -18.26 -5.28 -20.37
C GLU A 489 -18.66 -4.36 -19.19
N GLN A 490 -18.45 -4.82 -17.95
CA GLN A 490 -18.75 -4.00 -16.77
C GLN A 490 -17.78 -2.83 -16.61
N ILE A 491 -16.50 -3.02 -16.97
CA ILE A 491 -15.50 -1.95 -16.99
C ILE A 491 -15.86 -0.93 -18.06
N ASP A 492 -16.20 -1.37 -19.27
CA ASP A 492 -16.58 -0.52 -20.40
C ASP A 492 -17.78 0.36 -20.04
N HIS A 493 -18.85 -0.25 -19.51
CA HIS A 493 -20.01 0.48 -19.03
C HIS A 493 -19.66 1.51 -17.94
N HIS A 494 -18.71 1.20 -17.05
CA HIS A 494 -18.21 2.17 -16.08
C HIS A 494 -17.41 3.31 -16.73
N MET A 495 -16.56 3.01 -17.71
CA MET A 495 -15.76 4.00 -18.42
C MET A 495 -16.63 4.97 -19.21
N ASP A 496 -17.70 4.48 -19.83
CA ASP A 496 -18.66 5.33 -20.56
C ASP A 496 -19.33 6.33 -19.60
N GLU A 497 -19.86 5.88 -18.47
CA GLU A 497 -20.48 6.78 -17.47
C GLU A 497 -19.48 7.77 -16.85
N LEU A 498 -18.26 7.30 -16.54
CA LEU A 498 -17.20 8.17 -16.02
C LEU A 498 -16.84 9.25 -17.03
N SER A 499 -16.73 8.90 -18.31
CA SER A 499 -16.44 9.85 -19.38
C SER A 499 -17.55 10.88 -19.56
N ALA A 500 -18.82 10.47 -19.44
CA ALA A 500 -19.97 11.37 -19.49
C ALA A 500 -19.94 12.37 -18.32
N CYS A 501 -19.59 11.92 -17.12
CA CYS A 501 -19.41 12.79 -15.96
C CYS A 501 -18.28 13.81 -16.19
N LEU A 502 -17.10 13.35 -16.62
CA LEU A 502 -15.97 14.24 -16.95
C LEU A 502 -16.33 15.25 -18.05
N SER A 503 -17.16 14.85 -19.00
CA SER A 503 -17.65 15.72 -20.09
C SER A 503 -18.67 16.77 -19.62
N ARG A 504 -19.28 16.64 -18.44
CA ARG A 504 -20.13 17.69 -17.82
C ARG A 504 -19.36 18.65 -16.90
N MET A 505 -18.25 18.22 -16.31
CA MET A 505 -17.45 18.98 -15.33
C MET A 505 -16.93 20.34 -15.78
#